data_AF-A0AAD5YBA2-F1
#
_entry.id   AF-A0AAD5YBA2-F1
#
_cell.length_a   1.000
_cell.length_b   1.000
_cell.length_c   1.000
_cell.angle_alpha   90.00
_cell.angle_beta   90.00
_cell.angle_gamma   90.00
#
_symmetry.space_group_name_H-M   'P 1'
#
loop_
_entity.id
_entity.type
_entity.pdbx_description
1 polymer ?
#
loop_
_entity_poly.entity_id
_entity_poly.type
_entity_poly.pdbx_seq_one_letter_code
_entity_poly.pdbx_strand_id
1 'polypeptide(L)'
;MGTGLLSLPFAFSITGYRLGLFLLVLYAVITHHTGKHLGKCLNKCKANDEAGFTYSDIGQAAFGTAGRTFISIIFFLELGTAAVALVILTADSMVALFPQFDLFYVKIAVTCLVIPATWPRSLSIISYISLIGIIAMVNLVGILSFDGLTKKESPGSILQSADISANPPMYAPIPLSFGLLMAGFCGHSEKYPKLLNLSYLIVVLIYGFVGVVGYMMFGSNTKDEVCCSLTKDYKEYTASSRVQQDIDQLDDWISSD
;
A
#
# COMPACT_ATOMS: atom_id res chain seq x y z
N MET A 1 -6.60 -4.40 -2.54
CA MET A 1 -5.21 -3.92 -2.71
C MET A 1 -5.24 -2.40 -2.66
N GLY A 2 -4.69 -1.77 -1.62
CA GLY A 2 -4.78 -0.32 -1.40
C GLY A 2 -3.44 0.31 -1.01
N THR A 3 -3.49 1.45 -0.31
CA THR A 3 -2.32 2.18 0.20
C THR A 3 -1.36 1.34 1.02
N GLY A 4 -1.87 0.31 1.72
CA GLY A 4 -1.05 -0.64 2.46
C GLY A 4 0.02 -1.36 1.62
N LEU A 5 -0.16 -1.49 0.30
CA LEU A 5 0.88 -2.07 -0.55
C LEU A 5 2.13 -1.20 -0.64
N LEU A 6 1.96 0.12 -0.59
CA LEU A 6 3.05 1.09 -0.74
C LEU A 6 3.91 1.19 0.53
N SER A 7 3.33 0.89 1.70
CA SER A 7 3.99 0.92 3.00
C SER A 7 4.46 -0.45 3.50
N LEU A 8 4.21 -1.53 2.74
CA LEU A 8 4.68 -2.88 3.05
C LEU A 8 6.21 -2.98 3.22
N PRO A 9 7.02 -2.42 2.30
CA PRO A 9 8.49 -2.46 2.46
C PRO A 9 8.96 -1.80 3.75
N PHE A 10 8.32 -0.69 4.13
CA PHE A 10 8.58 0.00 5.39
C PHE A 10 8.13 -0.80 6.62
N ALA A 11 6.96 -1.44 6.56
CA ALA A 11 6.53 -2.34 7.63
C ALA A 11 7.53 -3.50 7.84
N PHE A 12 8.15 -3.99 6.75
CA PHE A 12 9.15 -5.05 6.79
C PHE A 12 10.51 -4.54 7.29
N SER A 13 10.86 -3.28 7.06
CA SER A 13 12.08 -2.69 7.62
C SER A 13 12.01 -2.53 9.14
N ILE A 14 10.83 -2.28 9.69
CA ILE A 14 10.57 -2.21 11.13
C ILE A 14 10.51 -3.59 11.78
N THR A 15 9.80 -4.54 11.15
CA THR A 15 9.52 -5.85 11.76
C THR A 15 10.57 -6.91 11.45
N GLY A 16 11.40 -6.69 10.42
CA GLY A 16 12.23 -7.71 9.79
C GLY A 16 11.39 -8.63 8.90
N TYR A 17 12.01 -9.18 7.85
CA TYR A 17 11.27 -9.94 6.84
C TYR A 17 10.61 -11.23 7.38
N ARG A 18 11.19 -11.89 8.39
CA ARG A 18 10.64 -13.14 8.96
C ARG A 18 9.34 -12.88 9.72
N LEU A 19 9.37 -11.92 10.64
CA LEU A 19 8.21 -11.56 11.44
C LEU A 19 7.16 -10.86 10.57
N GLY A 20 7.58 -9.98 9.66
CA GLY A 20 6.68 -9.33 8.70
C GLY A 20 5.92 -10.34 7.84
N LEU A 21 6.60 -11.37 7.29
CA LEU A 21 5.97 -12.40 6.48
C LEU A 21 5.06 -13.33 7.31
N PHE A 22 5.48 -13.69 8.53
CA PHE A 22 4.63 -14.43 9.46
C PHE A 22 3.34 -13.68 9.78
N LEU A 23 3.45 -12.39 10.14
CA LEU A 23 2.30 -11.54 10.46
C LEU A 23 1.39 -11.36 9.24
N LEU A 24 1.96 -11.17 8.06
CA LEU A 24 1.19 -11.04 6.81
C LEU A 24 0.34 -12.30 6.55
N VAL A 25 0.93 -13.50 6.68
CA VAL A 25 0.19 -14.76 6.53
C VAL A 25 -0.87 -14.91 7.62
N LEU A 26 -0.54 -14.58 8.87
CA LEU A 26 -1.47 -14.64 10.00
C LEU A 26 -2.69 -13.74 9.75
N TYR A 27 -2.50 -12.49 9.34
CA TYR A 27 -3.61 -11.58 9.02
C TYR A 27 -4.41 -12.02 7.82
N ALA A 28 -3.76 -12.59 6.81
CA ALA A 28 -4.46 -13.14 5.66
C ALA A 28 -5.40 -14.27 6.10
N VAL A 29 -4.95 -15.18 6.97
CA VAL A 29 -5.79 -16.27 7.52
C VAL A 29 -6.94 -15.72 8.36
N ILE A 30 -6.66 -14.77 9.27
CA ILE A 30 -7.69 -14.15 10.12
C ILE A 30 -8.74 -13.44 9.27
N THR A 31 -8.32 -12.58 8.35
CA THR A 31 -9.26 -11.79 7.52
C THR A 31 -10.04 -12.68 6.57
N HIS A 32 -9.39 -13.72 6.02
CA HIS A 32 -10.07 -14.72 5.21
C HIS A 32 -11.15 -15.48 5.99
N HIS A 33 -10.85 -15.86 7.23
CA HIS A 33 -11.82 -16.52 8.11
C HIS A 33 -12.99 -15.59 8.45
N THR A 34 -12.69 -14.34 8.82
CA THR A 34 -13.69 -13.30 9.10
C THR A 34 -14.58 -13.03 7.89
N GLY A 35 -14.01 -12.91 6.69
CA GLY A 35 -14.77 -12.71 5.45
C GLY A 35 -15.73 -13.86 5.14
N LYS A 36 -15.34 -15.11 5.41
CA LYS A 36 -16.25 -16.26 5.28
C LYS A 36 -17.41 -16.22 6.28
N HIS A 37 -17.16 -15.77 7.50
CA HIS A 37 -18.20 -15.62 8.51
C HIS A 37 -19.16 -14.50 8.15
N LEU A 38 -18.61 -13.35 7.73
CA LEU A 38 -19.39 -12.20 7.28
C LEU A 38 -20.31 -12.59 6.12
N GLY A 39 -19.82 -13.39 5.17
CA GLY A 39 -20.65 -13.79 4.03
C GLY A 39 -21.71 -14.82 4.34
N LYS A 40 -21.48 -15.67 5.34
CA LYS A 40 -22.56 -16.50 5.88
C LYS A 40 -23.62 -15.64 6.55
N CYS A 41 -23.24 -14.61 7.31
CA CYS A 41 -24.18 -13.69 7.94
C CYS A 41 -24.98 -12.91 6.89
N LEU A 42 -24.32 -12.33 5.88
CA LEU A 42 -24.99 -11.57 4.82
C LEU A 42 -25.97 -12.44 4.01
N ASN A 43 -25.59 -13.67 3.68
CA ASN A 43 -26.47 -14.60 2.97
C ASN A 43 -27.69 -15.01 3.79
N LYS A 44 -27.53 -15.21 5.11
CA LYS A 44 -28.67 -15.48 6.01
C LYS A 44 -29.60 -14.27 6.13
N CYS A 45 -29.05 -13.06 6.23
CA CYS A 45 -29.82 -11.83 6.30
C CYS A 45 -30.61 -11.56 5.01
N LYS A 46 -30.00 -11.79 3.83
CA LYS A 46 -30.69 -11.68 2.53
C LYS A 46 -31.82 -12.69 2.33
N ALA A 47 -31.72 -13.87 2.93
CA ALA A 47 -32.77 -14.89 2.82
C ALA A 47 -34.05 -14.52 3.58
N ASN A 48 -34.00 -13.52 4.47
CA ASN A 48 -35.16 -12.97 5.18
C ASN A 48 -35.82 -11.78 4.46
N ASP A 49 -35.52 -11.58 3.17
CA ASP A 49 -36.26 -10.74 2.20
C ASP A 49 -36.26 -9.21 2.41
N GLU A 50 -35.23 -8.65 3.07
CA GLU A 50 -35.02 -7.19 3.10
C GLU A 50 -33.92 -6.76 2.12
N ALA A 51 -34.33 -6.09 1.03
CA ALA A 51 -33.43 -5.51 0.05
C ALA A 51 -32.69 -4.29 0.65
N GLY A 52 -31.41 -4.46 1.01
CA GLY A 52 -30.56 -3.32 1.42
C GLY A 52 -29.63 -3.52 2.61
N PHE A 53 -29.31 -4.77 3.00
CA PHE A 53 -28.43 -5.03 4.15
C PHE A 53 -27.05 -4.37 4.05
N THR A 54 -26.76 -3.46 4.97
CA THR A 54 -25.45 -2.84 5.21
C THR A 54 -24.69 -3.59 6.33
N TYR A 55 -23.38 -3.34 6.47
CA TYR A 55 -22.58 -3.97 7.53
C TYR A 55 -23.07 -3.64 8.95
N SER A 56 -23.67 -2.46 9.15
CA SER A 56 -24.25 -2.09 10.44
C SER A 56 -25.55 -2.85 10.72
N ASP A 57 -26.33 -3.19 9.69
CA ASP A 57 -27.52 -4.03 9.83
C ASP A 57 -27.16 -5.48 10.25
N ILE A 58 -26.01 -6.00 9.78
CA ILE A 58 -25.47 -7.28 10.29
C ILE A 58 -25.16 -7.18 11.79
N GLY A 59 -24.59 -6.06 12.22
CA GLY A 59 -24.39 -5.75 13.64
C GLY A 59 -25.67 -5.72 14.43
N GLN A 60 -26.74 -5.15 13.84
CA GLN A 60 -28.06 -5.14 14.46
C GLN A 60 -28.63 -6.55 14.62
N ALA A 61 -28.51 -7.38 13.59
CA ALA A 61 -29.02 -8.74 13.61
C ALA A 61 -28.29 -9.62 14.64
N ALA A 62 -26.99 -9.40 14.86
CA ALA A 62 -26.18 -10.19 15.78
C ALA A 62 -26.21 -9.69 17.23
N PHE A 63 -26.21 -8.37 17.44
CA PHE A 63 -25.99 -7.74 18.76
C PHE A 63 -27.04 -6.66 19.10
N GLY A 64 -28.09 -6.52 18.30
CA GLY A 64 -29.13 -5.51 18.49
C GLY A 64 -28.65 -4.09 18.17
N THR A 65 -29.44 -3.10 18.58
CA THR A 65 -29.21 -1.67 18.25
C THR A 65 -27.85 -1.15 18.70
N ALA A 66 -27.32 -1.62 19.83
CA ALA A 66 -25.99 -1.24 20.31
C ALA A 66 -24.88 -1.70 19.34
N GLY A 67 -25.00 -2.91 18.79
CA GLY A 67 -24.07 -3.42 17.77
C GLY A 67 -24.12 -2.64 16.47
N ARG A 68 -25.31 -2.22 16.02
CA ARG A 68 -25.47 -1.36 14.83
C ARG A 68 -24.68 -0.06 14.97
N THR A 69 -24.85 0.63 16.09
CA THR A 69 -24.20 1.92 16.36
C THR A 69 -22.69 1.74 16.43
N PHE A 70 -22.22 0.73 17.16
CA PHE A 70 -20.80 0.44 17.30
C PHE A 70 -20.11 0.15 15.96
N ILE A 71 -20.66 -0.74 15.14
CA ILE A 71 -20.10 -1.06 13.82
C ILE A 71 -20.13 0.15 12.89
N SER A 72 -21.21 0.95 12.94
CA SER A 72 -21.31 2.17 12.12
C SER A 72 -20.21 3.18 12.46
N ILE A 73 -19.92 3.38 13.76
CA ILE A 73 -18.85 4.30 14.21
C ILE A 73 -17.49 3.80 13.74
N ILE A 74 -17.17 2.52 13.96
CA ILE A 74 -15.89 1.95 13.52
C ILE A 74 -15.74 2.07 12.00
N PHE A 75 -16.78 1.74 11.25
CA PHE A 75 -16.73 1.81 9.78
C PHE A 75 -16.53 3.24 9.29
N PHE A 76 -17.18 4.23 9.92
CA PHE A 76 -16.99 5.63 9.58
C PHE A 76 -15.57 6.11 9.89
N LEU A 77 -15.02 5.72 11.04
CA LEU A 77 -13.63 6.03 11.40
C LEU A 77 -12.63 5.38 10.44
N GLU A 78 -12.81 4.09 10.11
CA GLU A 78 -11.98 3.35 9.17
C GLU A 78 -11.94 4.02 7.78
N LEU A 79 -13.12 4.34 7.22
CA LEU A 79 -13.21 5.00 5.93
C LEU A 79 -12.63 6.43 5.98
N GLY A 80 -12.84 7.15 7.08
CA GLY A 80 -12.28 8.49 7.29
C GLY A 80 -10.75 8.48 7.34
N THR A 81 -10.18 7.58 8.13
CA THR A 81 -8.72 7.41 8.23
C THR A 81 -8.13 6.95 6.90
N ALA A 82 -8.78 6.03 6.18
CA ALA A 82 -8.33 5.59 4.86
C ALA A 82 -8.34 6.74 3.84
N ALA A 83 -9.35 7.62 3.87
CA ALA A 83 -9.43 8.79 3.01
C ALA A 83 -8.29 9.78 3.29
N VAL A 84 -8.02 10.06 4.58
CA VAL A 84 -6.90 10.94 4.97
C VAL A 84 -5.55 10.35 4.55
N ALA A 85 -5.35 9.04 4.73
CA ALA A 85 -4.13 8.35 4.31
C ALA A 85 -3.92 8.45 2.78
N LEU A 86 -4.98 8.31 1.99
CA LEU A 86 -4.92 8.48 0.52
C LEU A 86 -4.53 9.92 0.11
N VAL A 87 -5.05 10.93 0.81
CA VAL A 87 -4.70 12.33 0.56
C VAL A 87 -3.23 12.59 0.86
N ILE A 88 -2.74 12.12 2.02
CA ILE A 88 -1.32 12.26 2.41
C ILE A 88 -0.43 11.58 1.37
N LEU A 89 -0.71 10.32 1.05
CA LEU A 89 0.08 9.54 0.10
C LEU A 89 0.14 10.19 -1.28
N THR A 90 -0.97 10.76 -1.75
CA THR A 90 -1.02 11.46 -3.04
C THR A 90 -0.23 12.76 -3.00
N ALA A 91 -0.32 13.53 -1.91
CA ALA A 91 0.40 14.79 -1.75
C ALA A 91 1.92 14.54 -1.66
N ASP A 92 2.35 13.57 -0.87
CA ASP A 92 3.77 13.24 -0.70
C ASP A 92 4.37 12.69 -2.00
N SER A 93 3.61 11.88 -2.75
CA SER A 93 4.01 11.41 -4.09
C SER A 93 4.15 12.57 -5.08
N MET A 94 3.24 13.55 -5.05
CA MET A 94 3.30 14.73 -5.93
C MET A 94 4.52 15.62 -5.64
N VAL A 95 4.82 15.88 -4.37
CA VAL A 95 6.01 16.64 -3.97
C VAL A 95 7.30 15.88 -4.26
N ALA A 96 7.30 14.55 -4.10
CA ALA A 96 8.43 13.72 -4.48
C ALA A 96 8.75 13.84 -5.97
N LEU A 97 7.71 13.91 -6.83
CA LEU A 97 7.86 14.05 -8.27
C LEU A 97 8.25 15.48 -8.69
N PHE A 98 7.56 16.50 -8.15
CA PHE A 98 7.75 17.92 -8.47
C PHE A 98 8.19 18.71 -7.23
N PRO A 99 9.49 18.76 -6.91
CA PRO A 99 9.99 19.43 -5.71
C PRO A 99 9.86 20.96 -5.77
N GLN A 100 9.46 21.54 -6.90
CA GLN A 100 9.22 22.97 -7.05
C GLN A 100 7.95 23.48 -6.35
N PHE A 101 7.04 22.59 -5.91
CA PHE A 101 5.80 22.98 -5.26
C PHE A 101 5.90 22.80 -3.73
N ASP A 102 5.41 23.78 -2.98
CA ASP A 102 5.32 23.69 -1.52
C ASP A 102 4.28 22.63 -1.11
N LEU A 103 4.68 21.79 -0.15
CA LEU A 103 3.86 20.72 0.42
C LEU A 103 2.49 21.21 0.90
N PHE A 104 2.42 22.42 1.47
CA PHE A 104 1.17 22.97 1.99
C PHE A 104 0.14 23.21 0.89
N TYR A 105 0.55 23.84 -0.22
CA TYR A 105 -0.35 24.12 -1.34
C TYR A 105 -0.76 22.85 -2.09
N VAL A 106 0.15 21.88 -2.23
CA VAL A 106 -0.17 20.57 -2.82
C VAL A 106 -1.19 19.82 -1.99
N LYS A 107 -1.06 19.82 -0.65
CA LYS A 107 -2.03 19.19 0.25
C LYS A 107 -3.43 19.80 0.11
N ILE A 108 -3.52 21.12 0.02
CA ILE A 108 -4.80 21.82 -0.19
C ILE A 108 -5.39 21.44 -1.56
N ALA A 109 -4.58 21.48 -2.63
CA ALA A 109 -5.03 21.15 -3.98
C ALA A 109 -5.53 19.70 -4.09
N VAL A 110 -4.78 18.74 -3.55
CA VAL A 110 -5.17 17.33 -3.51
C VAL A 110 -6.44 17.13 -2.69
N THR A 111 -6.57 17.79 -1.54
CA THR A 111 -7.79 17.72 -0.72
C THR A 111 -9.00 18.27 -1.49
N CYS A 112 -8.85 19.42 -2.14
CA CYS A 112 -9.90 20.00 -2.99
C CYS A 112 -10.26 19.13 -4.20
N LEU A 113 -9.35 18.26 -4.66
CA LEU A 113 -9.59 17.31 -5.75
C LEU A 113 -10.24 16.00 -5.26
N VAL A 114 -9.84 15.51 -4.08
CA VAL A 114 -10.37 14.27 -3.49
C VAL A 114 -11.79 14.47 -2.97
N ILE A 115 -12.13 15.63 -2.39
CA ILE A 115 -13.48 15.93 -1.91
C ILE A 115 -14.57 15.71 -3.00
N PRO A 116 -14.49 16.31 -4.20
CA PRO A 116 -15.47 16.06 -5.25
C PRO A 116 -15.38 14.63 -5.80
N ALA A 117 -14.20 13.99 -5.74
CA ALA A 117 -14.04 12.58 -6.11
C ALA A 117 -14.76 11.61 -5.14
N THR A 118 -15.11 12.04 -3.93
CA THR A 118 -15.95 11.27 -2.99
C THR A 118 -17.46 11.47 -3.18
N TRP A 119 -17.87 12.45 -4.00
CA TRP A 119 -19.28 12.72 -4.30
C TRP A 119 -20.00 11.74 -5.26
N PRO A 120 -19.34 10.98 -6.16
CA PRO A 120 -20.07 10.22 -7.16
C PRO A 120 -20.90 9.09 -6.49
N ARG A 121 -22.22 9.28 -6.52
CA ARG A 121 -23.24 8.32 -6.06
C ARG A 121 -23.39 7.08 -6.95
N SER A 122 -22.66 7.01 -8.07
CA SER A 122 -22.79 5.93 -9.05
C SER A 122 -21.70 4.88 -8.84
N LEU A 123 -22.12 3.69 -8.37
CA LEU A 123 -21.28 2.51 -8.16
C LEU A 123 -20.47 2.12 -9.41
N SER A 124 -20.94 2.48 -10.61
CA SER A 124 -20.27 2.16 -11.87
C SER A 124 -18.95 2.93 -12.05
N ILE A 125 -18.90 4.22 -11.69
CA ILE A 125 -17.69 5.06 -11.85
C ILE A 125 -16.57 4.55 -10.94
N ILE A 126 -16.93 4.14 -9.72
CA ILE A 126 -15.99 3.60 -8.73
C ILE A 126 -15.36 2.29 -9.25
N SER A 127 -16.13 1.44 -9.95
CA SER A 127 -15.61 0.22 -10.55
C SER A 127 -14.56 0.49 -11.64
N TYR A 128 -14.75 1.50 -12.48
CA TYR A 128 -13.76 1.87 -13.50
C TYR A 128 -12.48 2.45 -12.88
N ILE A 129 -12.61 3.31 -11.85
CA ILE A 129 -11.46 3.85 -11.11
C ILE A 129 -10.66 2.73 -10.43
N SER A 130 -11.34 1.72 -9.87
CA SER A 130 -10.68 0.54 -9.29
C SER A 130 -9.85 -0.24 -10.31
N LEU A 131 -10.36 -0.40 -11.54
CA LEU A 131 -9.62 -1.07 -12.62
C LEU A 131 -8.34 -0.31 -13.00
N ILE A 132 -8.40 1.02 -13.08
CA ILE A 132 -7.21 1.86 -13.29
C ILE A 132 -6.21 1.65 -12.14
N GLY A 133 -6.69 1.59 -10.89
CA GLY A 133 -5.86 1.31 -9.72
C GLY A 133 -5.16 -0.06 -9.79
N ILE A 134 -5.84 -1.10 -10.29
CA ILE A 134 -5.23 -2.42 -10.49
C ILE A 134 -4.11 -2.35 -11.54
N ILE A 135 -4.34 -1.68 -12.67
CA ILE A 135 -3.32 -1.49 -13.71
C ILE A 135 -2.11 -0.73 -13.14
N ALA A 136 -2.34 0.34 -12.37
CA ALA A 136 -1.27 1.10 -11.72
C ALA A 136 -0.46 0.23 -10.75
N MET A 137 -1.11 -0.64 -9.96
CA MET A 137 -0.43 -1.57 -9.07
C MET A 137 0.41 -2.61 -9.82
N VAL A 138 -0.10 -3.17 -10.93
CA VAL A 138 0.67 -4.11 -11.76
C VAL A 138 1.91 -3.42 -12.35
N ASN A 139 1.77 -2.18 -12.82
CA ASN A 139 2.90 -1.39 -13.31
C ASN A 139 3.94 -1.14 -12.20
N LEU A 140 3.51 -0.81 -10.98
CA LEU A 140 4.42 -0.60 -9.85
C LEU A 140 5.23 -1.86 -9.53
N VAL A 141 4.58 -3.03 -9.50
CA VAL A 141 5.27 -4.31 -9.31
C VAL A 141 6.27 -4.58 -10.44
N GLY A 142 5.91 -4.25 -11.67
CA GLY A 142 6.79 -4.35 -12.84
C GLY A 142 8.03 -3.45 -12.73
N ILE A 143 7.84 -2.17 -12.37
CA ILE A 143 8.92 -1.20 -12.18
C ILE A 143 9.85 -1.66 -11.06
N LEU A 144 9.29 -2.08 -9.91
CA LEU A 144 10.07 -2.57 -8.77
C LEU A 144 10.92 -3.79 -9.15
N SER A 145 10.33 -4.72 -9.92
CA SER A 145 11.05 -5.92 -10.39
C SER A 145 12.15 -5.56 -11.38
N PHE A 146 11.90 -4.63 -12.30
CA PHE A 146 12.86 -4.20 -13.29
C PHE A 146 14.03 -3.43 -12.66
N ASP A 147 13.75 -2.46 -11.79
CA ASP A 147 14.75 -1.66 -11.10
C ASP A 147 15.65 -2.53 -10.22
N GLY A 148 15.03 -3.42 -9.43
CA GLY A 148 15.74 -4.34 -8.56
C GLY A 148 16.65 -5.35 -9.28
N LEU A 149 16.32 -5.74 -10.52
CA LEU A 149 17.15 -6.64 -11.34
C LEU A 149 18.22 -5.91 -12.16
N THR A 150 17.99 -4.64 -12.51
CA THR A 150 18.86 -3.88 -13.42
C THR A 150 20.01 -3.20 -12.66
N LYS A 151 19.77 -2.74 -11.43
CA LYS A 151 20.81 -2.11 -10.59
C LYS A 151 21.72 -3.17 -9.97
N LYS A 152 23.03 -2.97 -10.09
CA LYS A 152 24.06 -3.87 -9.53
C LYS A 152 24.60 -3.42 -8.16
N GLU A 153 24.46 -2.15 -7.82
CA GLU A 153 24.95 -1.59 -6.54
C GLU A 153 23.79 -1.09 -5.66
N SER A 154 24.00 -1.14 -4.35
CA SER A 154 23.05 -0.66 -3.33
C SER A 154 23.15 0.88 -3.17
N PRO A 155 22.05 1.61 -2.90
CA PRO A 155 20.66 1.15 -2.71
C PRO A 155 19.91 0.94 -4.05
N GLY A 156 18.83 0.15 -4.00
CA GLY A 156 17.97 -0.14 -5.17
C GLY A 156 18.28 -1.46 -5.89
N SER A 157 19.35 -2.17 -5.53
CA SER A 157 19.67 -3.49 -6.10
C SER A 157 19.13 -4.64 -5.26
N ILE A 158 18.58 -5.67 -5.91
CA ILE A 158 18.28 -6.97 -5.26
C ILE A 158 19.54 -7.84 -5.17
N LEU A 159 20.49 -7.67 -6.11
CA LEU A 159 21.71 -8.49 -6.21
C LEU A 159 22.71 -8.20 -5.10
N GLN A 160 22.86 -6.94 -4.71
CA GLN A 160 23.62 -6.52 -3.54
C GLN A 160 22.65 -5.92 -2.53
N SER A 161 22.02 -6.79 -1.74
CA SER A 161 20.99 -6.39 -0.78
C SER A 161 21.55 -5.38 0.23
N ALA A 162 20.74 -4.37 0.57
CA ALA A 162 21.03 -3.50 1.70
C ALA A 162 21.04 -4.30 3.03
N ASP A 163 21.57 -3.72 4.11
CA ASP A 163 21.61 -4.38 5.43
C ASP A 163 20.20 -4.80 5.88
N ILE A 164 19.91 -6.09 5.69
CA ILE A 164 18.63 -6.70 6.05
C ILE A 164 18.74 -7.36 7.43
N SER A 165 17.89 -6.92 8.36
CA SER A 165 17.76 -7.57 9.66
C SER A 165 16.70 -8.69 9.59
N ALA A 166 17.06 -9.88 10.06
CA ALA A 166 16.13 -10.99 10.17
C ALA A 166 15.12 -10.82 11.32
N ASN A 167 15.51 -10.05 12.34
CA ASN A 167 14.72 -9.75 13.53
C ASN A 167 14.37 -8.25 13.60
N PRO A 168 13.28 -7.87 14.28
CA PRO A 168 12.91 -6.46 14.42
C PRO A 168 14.04 -5.67 15.09
N PRO A 169 14.62 -4.65 14.43
CA PRO A 169 15.64 -3.80 15.03
C PRO A 169 15.11 -3.01 16.23
N MET A 170 13.79 -2.75 16.29
CA MET A 170 13.15 -2.07 17.41
C MET A 170 11.72 -2.59 17.61
N TYR A 171 11.33 -2.86 18.86
CA TYR A 171 10.00 -3.39 19.19
C TYR A 171 8.90 -2.33 19.31
N ALA A 172 9.27 -1.06 19.51
CA ALA A 172 8.32 0.04 19.74
C ALA A 172 7.40 0.37 18.55
N PRO A 173 7.83 0.33 17.28
CA PRO A 173 6.97 0.64 16.14
C PRO A 173 6.19 -0.58 15.57
N ILE A 174 6.27 -1.75 16.20
CA ILE A 174 5.53 -2.96 15.76
C ILE A 174 4.01 -2.75 15.68
N PRO A 175 3.34 -2.04 16.62
CA PRO A 175 1.91 -1.78 16.51
C PRO A 175 1.52 -0.96 15.28
N LEU A 176 2.42 -0.11 14.78
CA LEU A 176 2.20 0.66 13.55
C LEU A 176 2.22 -0.27 12.33
N SER A 177 3.20 -1.18 12.27
CA SER A 177 3.30 -2.20 11.21
C SER A 177 2.09 -3.15 11.20
N PHE A 178 1.52 -3.44 12.37
CA PHE A 178 0.26 -4.20 12.50
C PHE A 178 -0.88 -3.51 11.73
N GLY A 179 -1.09 -2.21 11.96
CA GLY A 179 -2.13 -1.44 11.30
C GLY A 179 -1.94 -1.36 9.78
N LEU A 180 -0.70 -1.14 9.34
CA LEU A 180 -0.36 -1.07 7.91
C LEU A 180 -0.60 -2.39 7.16
N LEU A 181 -0.25 -3.53 7.77
CA LEU A 181 -0.49 -4.86 7.20
C LEU A 181 -1.99 -5.17 7.11
N MET A 182 -2.77 -4.79 8.12
CA MET A 182 -4.21 -5.04 8.15
C MET A 182 -4.98 -4.21 7.10
N ALA A 183 -4.60 -2.96 6.90
CA ALA A 183 -5.28 -2.06 5.95
C ALA A 183 -5.32 -2.61 4.51
N GLY A 184 -4.32 -3.40 4.12
CA GLY A 184 -4.24 -3.93 2.75
C GLY A 184 -5.16 -5.13 2.45
N PHE A 185 -5.75 -5.77 3.47
CA PHE A 185 -6.72 -6.86 3.31
C PHE A 185 -8.19 -6.41 3.28
N CYS A 186 -8.44 -5.09 3.43
CA CYS A 186 -9.80 -4.53 3.43
C CYS A 186 -10.40 -4.50 2.01
N GLY A 187 -11.26 -5.47 1.70
CA GLY A 187 -12.15 -5.42 0.53
C GLY A 187 -12.11 -6.67 -0.34
N HIS A 188 -13.09 -7.56 -0.18
CA HIS A 188 -13.40 -8.62 -1.15
C HIS A 188 -14.89 -9.00 -1.15
N SER A 189 -15.39 -9.38 -2.31
CA SER A 189 -16.80 -9.72 -2.58
C SER A 189 -17.09 -11.20 -2.30
N GLU A 190 -18.25 -11.47 -1.69
CA GLU A 190 -18.61 -12.77 -1.12
C GLU A 190 -19.27 -13.75 -2.11
N LYS A 191 -19.41 -13.37 -3.39
CA LYS A 191 -20.24 -14.14 -4.33
C LYS A 191 -19.70 -15.53 -4.67
N TYR A 192 -18.43 -15.85 -4.37
CA TYR A 192 -17.87 -17.18 -4.60
C TYR A 192 -16.73 -17.55 -3.62
N PRO A 193 -16.88 -18.60 -2.78
CA PRO A 193 -15.85 -18.99 -1.81
C PRO A 193 -14.54 -19.44 -2.45
N LYS A 194 -14.60 -19.99 -3.69
CA LYS A 194 -13.40 -20.34 -4.47
C LYS A 194 -12.63 -19.10 -4.95
N LEU A 195 -13.34 -18.06 -5.40
CA LEU A 195 -12.72 -16.80 -5.81
C LEU A 195 -12.13 -16.05 -4.62
N LEU A 196 -12.78 -16.12 -3.45
CA LEU A 196 -12.25 -15.58 -2.20
C LEU A 196 -10.92 -16.25 -1.80
N ASN A 197 -10.85 -17.58 -1.80
CA ASN A 197 -9.59 -18.28 -1.48
C ASN A 197 -8.46 -17.85 -2.44
N LEU A 198 -8.77 -17.78 -3.75
CA LEU A 198 -7.79 -17.41 -4.76
C LEU A 198 -7.35 -15.94 -4.63
N SER A 199 -8.28 -15.03 -4.32
CA SER A 199 -7.96 -13.62 -4.18
C SER A 199 -7.05 -13.35 -2.98
N TYR A 200 -7.32 -13.97 -1.83
CA TYR A 200 -6.44 -13.89 -0.66
C TYR A 200 -5.06 -14.48 -0.92
N LEU A 201 -4.97 -15.59 -1.66
CA LEU A 201 -3.69 -16.17 -2.07
C LEU A 201 -2.89 -15.18 -2.92
N ILE A 202 -3.52 -14.58 -3.93
CA ILE A 202 -2.87 -13.58 -4.81
C ILE A 202 -2.42 -12.36 -4.00
N VAL A 203 -3.23 -11.87 -3.06
CA VAL A 203 -2.86 -10.77 -2.14
C VAL A 203 -1.61 -11.12 -1.35
N VAL A 204 -1.58 -12.28 -0.70
CA VAL A 204 -0.43 -12.71 0.10
C VAL A 204 0.83 -12.79 -0.75
N LEU A 205 0.74 -13.35 -1.96
CA LEU A 205 1.88 -13.47 -2.85
C LEU A 205 2.40 -12.11 -3.31
N ILE A 206 1.52 -11.21 -3.78
CA ILE A 206 1.93 -9.88 -4.24
C ILE A 206 2.46 -9.04 -3.08
N TYR A 207 1.81 -9.08 -1.92
CA TYR A 207 2.22 -8.29 -0.75
C TYR A 207 3.53 -8.80 -0.16
N GLY A 208 3.68 -10.13 -0.09
CA GLY A 208 4.94 -10.76 0.30
C GLY A 208 6.06 -10.40 -0.66
N PHE A 209 5.80 -10.46 -1.97
CA PHE A 209 6.79 -10.09 -2.99
C PHE A 209 7.22 -8.62 -2.87
N VAL A 210 6.26 -7.68 -2.89
CA VAL A 210 6.55 -6.24 -2.78
C VAL A 210 7.25 -5.91 -1.45
N GLY A 211 6.80 -6.49 -0.34
CA GLY A 211 7.39 -6.27 0.99
C GLY A 211 8.82 -6.79 1.08
N VAL A 212 9.10 -8.01 0.60
CA VAL A 212 10.44 -8.60 0.62
C VAL A 212 11.37 -7.87 -0.34
N VAL A 213 10.97 -7.70 -1.61
CA VAL A 213 11.79 -7.07 -2.64
C VAL A 213 12.07 -5.61 -2.31
N GLY A 214 11.04 -4.85 -1.93
CA GLY A 214 11.21 -3.45 -1.53
C GLY A 214 12.11 -3.30 -0.31
N TYR A 215 12.01 -4.20 0.68
CA TYR A 215 12.91 -4.18 1.84
C TYR A 215 14.35 -4.56 1.46
N MET A 216 14.56 -5.54 0.57
CA MET A 216 15.90 -5.90 0.11
C MET A 216 16.57 -4.75 -0.68
N MET A 217 15.80 -3.99 -1.46
CA MET A 217 16.30 -2.88 -2.26
C MET A 217 16.70 -1.66 -1.40
N PHE A 218 15.91 -1.30 -0.39
CA PHE A 218 16.09 -0.04 0.35
C PHE A 218 16.53 -0.21 1.83
N GLY A 219 16.46 -1.42 2.38
CA GLY A 219 16.90 -1.74 3.73
C GLY A 219 16.23 -0.88 4.81
N SER A 220 17.02 -0.46 5.80
CA SER A 220 16.57 0.44 6.88
C SER A 220 16.26 1.88 6.43
N ASN A 221 16.67 2.26 5.21
CA ASN A 221 16.42 3.60 4.65
C ASN A 221 15.11 3.70 3.86
N THR A 222 14.29 2.65 3.89
CA THR A 222 12.96 2.63 3.27
C THR A 222 12.10 3.74 3.87
N LYS A 223 11.54 4.62 3.02
CA LYS A 223 10.54 5.60 3.47
C LYS A 223 9.17 4.95 3.65
N ASP A 224 8.29 5.63 4.39
CA ASP A 224 6.91 5.23 4.67
C ASP A 224 6.15 4.76 3.41
N GLU A 225 6.47 5.33 2.24
CA GLU A 225 6.05 4.83 0.93
C GLU A 225 7.22 4.42 0.01
N VAL A 226 7.04 3.28 -0.67
CA VAL A 226 7.98 2.77 -1.67
C VAL A 226 8.14 3.69 -2.89
N CYS A 227 7.08 4.38 -3.31
CA CYS A 227 7.16 5.34 -4.42
C CYS A 227 8.11 6.51 -4.12
N CYS A 228 8.08 7.02 -2.88
CA CYS A 228 8.97 8.06 -2.42
C CYS A 228 10.42 7.57 -2.38
N SER A 229 10.63 6.30 -2.03
CA SER A 229 11.95 5.66 -2.03
C SER A 229 12.51 5.52 -3.46
N LEU A 230 11.71 5.00 -4.39
CA LEU A 230 12.07 4.88 -5.82
C LEU A 230 12.39 6.24 -6.46
N THR A 231 11.59 7.27 -6.16
CA THR A 231 11.79 8.62 -6.75
C THR A 231 13.07 9.28 -6.24
N LYS A 232 13.40 9.08 -4.95
CA LYS A 232 14.65 9.59 -4.36
C LYS A 232 15.87 8.93 -5.02
N ASP A 233 15.84 7.61 -5.12
CA ASP A 233 16.92 6.82 -5.71
C ASP A 233 17.15 7.16 -7.19
N TYR A 234 16.08 7.35 -7.98
CA TYR A 234 16.20 7.85 -9.36
C TYR A 234 16.89 9.22 -9.47
N LYS A 235 16.57 10.15 -8.55
CA LYS A 235 17.19 11.49 -8.52
C LYS A 235 18.67 11.42 -8.15
N GLU A 236 19.04 10.59 -7.17
CA GLU A 236 20.43 10.39 -6.77
C GLU A 236 21.25 9.75 -7.90
N TYR A 237 20.71 8.74 -8.58
CA TYR A 237 21.35 8.13 -9.75
C TYR A 237 21.58 9.15 -10.88
N THR A 238 20.58 9.96 -11.22
CA THR A 238 20.69 10.99 -12.27
C THR A 238 21.67 12.10 -11.91
N ALA A 239 21.77 12.47 -10.63
CA ALA A 239 22.74 13.45 -10.16
C ALA A 239 24.16 12.90 -10.29
N SER A 240 24.39 11.66 -9.87
CA SER A 240 25.70 11.00 -10.00
C SER A 240 26.12 10.84 -11.46
N SER A 241 25.21 10.47 -12.37
CA SER A 241 25.54 10.35 -13.79
C SER A 241 25.88 11.68 -14.45
N ARG A 242 25.23 12.78 -14.04
CA ARG A 242 25.57 14.13 -14.54
C ARG A 242 26.93 14.58 -14.04
N VAL A 243 27.22 14.39 -12.76
CA VAL A 243 28.54 14.70 -12.20
C VAL A 243 29.63 13.89 -12.90
N GLN A 244 29.38 12.61 -13.20
CA GLN A 244 30.32 11.80 -13.95
C GLN A 244 30.52 12.32 -15.38
N GLN A 245 29.46 12.71 -16.08
CA GLN A 245 29.59 13.34 -17.40
C GLN A 245 30.36 14.66 -17.38
N ASP A 246 30.16 15.49 -16.35
CA ASP A 246 30.91 16.74 -16.19
C ASP A 246 32.40 16.47 -15.92
N ILE A 247 32.73 15.43 -15.14
CA ILE A 247 34.11 14.99 -14.90
C ILE A 247 34.74 14.47 -16.19
N ASP A 248 34.05 13.58 -16.92
CA ASP A 248 34.56 13.01 -18.17
C ASP A 248 34.80 14.12 -19.22
N GLN A 249 33.94 15.15 -19.28
CA GLN A 249 34.15 16.33 -20.13
C GLN A 249 35.35 17.17 -19.71
N LEU A 250 35.61 17.31 -18.41
CA LEU A 250 36.78 18.04 -17.91
C LEU A 250 38.08 17.29 -18.21
N ASP A 251 38.09 15.95 -18.08
CA ASP A 251 39.24 15.12 -18.44
C ASP A 251 39.54 15.18 -19.95
N ASP A 252 38.51 15.17 -20.80
CA ASP A 252 38.67 15.38 -22.26
C ASP A 252 39.31 16.74 -22.56
N TRP A 253 38.88 17.83 -21.89
CA TRP A 253 39.50 19.16 -22.04
C TRP A 253 40.97 19.17 -21.60
N ILE A 254 41.29 18.59 -20.43
CA ILE A 254 42.66 18.52 -19.90
C ILE A 254 43.57 17.69 -20.80
N SER A 255 43.05 16.65 -21.46
CA SER A 255 43.82 15.79 -22.37
C SER A 255 44.06 16.39 -23.76
N SER A 256 43.37 17.49 -24.08
CA SER A 256 43.43 18.15 -25.39
C SER A 256 44.38 19.36 -25.47
N ASP A 257 44.98 19.74 -24.33
CA ASP A 257 46.09 20.71 -24.19
C ASP A 257 47.44 20.00 -23.99
#